data_AF-A0A094GHF5-F1
#
_entry.id   AF-A0A094GHF5-F1
#
_cell.length_a   1.000
_cell.length_b   1.000
_cell.length_c   1.000
_cell.angle_alpha   90.00
_cell.angle_beta   90.00
_cell.angle_gamma   90.00
#
_symmetry.space_group_name_H-M   'P 1'
#
loop_
_entity.id
_entity.type
_entity.pdbx_description
1 polymer ?
#
loop_
_entity_poly.entity_id
_entity_poly.type
_entity_poly.pdbx_seq_one_letter_code
_entity_poly.pdbx_strand_id
1 'polypeptide(L)'
;MVFTSSTTSVGLLWGMDLNFQPLVTARPTVDKKSPAFTSDTLPIIGSWSYFTQQKKFWKDSVAKSKNGHFSFWIGKNHIVGISGEAARKMHLDSHDLDPIGGIMLIGHGPDEIDGKSSVIPPIWTTTMANSRLFAHRRILDLQKSEQLTKRLSRVTKDSRDAFEEMATDLSGVMNPNKACFRIVVKQYSRVVGTDEISDDPKILETFLYYMNILQTTSSVHLLAFPSLSYFSVAYWRRRYGRWGFSKIVTPIVNKRMMKGAFRVDDALQIFIHNGDSKNYIIDFLITMLFIAGANAGVVSGAMLNIIAHPPDWQEKIYCEIKATAAAHSMNKDASLVDHLDSMPLSAWESLSRSLDLCLKETLPSPSDVHYNEKLYPDPVRWDPERFYEGREEFTKIMDQNINIAYPLAMYKWSGCDENGQPNPDFGHKPTVKRGGPTLPMGHYCKYVPRKES
;
A
#
# COMPACT_ATOMS: atom_id res chain seq x y z
N MET A 1 -4.42 -19.13 -69.13
CA MET A 1 -5.04 -18.02 -68.37
C MET A 1 -4.14 -17.76 -67.17
N VAL A 2 -3.24 -16.79 -67.31
CA VAL A 2 -2.15 -16.51 -66.37
C VAL A 2 -2.59 -15.34 -65.50
N PHE A 3 -2.50 -15.52 -64.19
CA PHE A 3 -2.78 -14.50 -63.19
C PHE A 3 -1.78 -13.35 -63.33
N THR A 4 -2.27 -12.14 -63.58
CA THR A 4 -1.51 -10.89 -63.41
C THR A 4 -1.93 -10.21 -62.12
N SER A 5 -0.93 -9.80 -61.36
CA SER A 5 -0.98 -9.17 -60.05
C SER A 5 -1.65 -7.80 -60.07
N SER A 6 -2.64 -7.59 -59.21
CA SER A 6 -3.16 -6.26 -58.88
C SER A 6 -2.54 -5.73 -57.58
N THR A 7 -1.78 -4.66 -57.76
CA THR A 7 -1.38 -3.62 -56.81
C THR A 7 -2.51 -3.18 -55.86
N THR A 8 -2.44 -3.54 -54.57
CA THR A 8 -3.25 -2.86 -53.52
C THR A 8 -2.69 -2.97 -52.09
N SER A 9 -1.42 -3.35 -51.88
CA SER A 9 -0.91 -3.63 -50.52
C SER A 9 0.11 -2.63 -49.97
N VAL A 10 0.49 -1.58 -50.72
CA VAL A 10 1.60 -0.68 -50.29
C VAL A 10 1.11 0.71 -49.84
N GLY A 11 -0.12 1.11 -50.15
CA GLY A 11 -0.63 2.46 -49.84
C GLY A 11 -1.15 2.67 -48.40
N LEU A 12 -1.42 1.61 -47.64
CA LEU A 12 -2.03 1.71 -46.30
C LEU A 12 -1.02 1.78 -45.14
N LEU A 13 0.26 1.49 -45.39
CA LEU A 13 1.31 1.55 -44.37
C LEU A 13 2.05 2.90 -44.36
N TRP A 14 1.96 3.71 -45.41
CA TRP A 14 2.67 5.00 -45.49
C TRP A 14 1.79 6.21 -45.15
N GLY A 15 0.46 6.05 -45.08
CA GLY A 15 -0.48 7.13 -44.75
C GLY A 15 -0.59 7.46 -43.25
N MET A 16 -0.04 6.62 -42.37
CA MET A 16 -0.07 6.84 -40.92
C MET A 16 1.16 7.59 -40.38
N ASP A 17 2.22 7.77 -41.17
CA ASP A 17 3.53 8.17 -40.64
C ASP A 17 3.80 9.68 -40.59
N LEU A 18 3.11 10.53 -41.35
CA LEU A 18 3.48 11.97 -41.44
C LEU A 18 2.69 12.90 -40.50
N ASN A 19 1.51 12.50 -40.03
CA ASN A 19 0.71 13.31 -39.09
C ASN A 19 0.81 12.84 -37.62
N PHE A 20 1.41 11.68 -37.36
CA PHE A 20 1.68 11.21 -35.99
C PHE A 20 2.97 11.81 -35.41
N GLN A 21 3.95 12.15 -36.26
CA GLN A 21 5.27 12.61 -35.83
C GLN A 21 5.28 13.96 -35.08
N PRO A 22 4.57 15.02 -35.50
CA PRO A 22 4.60 16.29 -34.75
C PRO A 22 3.87 16.19 -33.41
N LEU A 23 2.82 15.37 -33.33
CA LEU A 23 1.99 15.22 -32.14
C LEU A 23 2.68 14.41 -31.03
N VAL A 24 3.67 13.59 -31.38
CA VAL A 24 4.37 12.68 -30.45
C VAL A 24 5.76 13.20 -30.07
N THR A 25 6.33 14.15 -30.81
CA THR A 25 7.72 14.64 -30.61
C THR A 25 7.84 16.03 -29.98
N ALA A 26 6.84 16.90 -30.08
CA ALA A 26 6.91 18.23 -29.48
C ALA A 26 6.71 18.17 -27.96
N ARG A 27 7.78 18.40 -27.20
CA ARG A 27 7.71 18.59 -25.75
C ARG A 27 7.12 19.96 -25.44
N PRO A 28 6.28 20.08 -24.40
CA PRO A 28 5.78 21.38 -23.96
C PRO A 28 6.93 22.33 -23.60
N THR A 29 6.73 23.62 -23.81
CA THR A 29 7.61 24.65 -23.25
C THR A 29 7.57 24.59 -21.72
N VAL A 30 8.74 24.60 -21.09
CA VAL A 30 8.89 24.56 -19.63
C VAL A 30 9.35 25.90 -19.10
N ASP A 31 9.04 26.20 -17.83
CA ASP A 31 9.47 27.44 -17.18
C ASP A 31 11.00 27.50 -17.11
N LYS A 32 11.59 28.65 -17.43
CA LYS A 32 13.04 28.88 -17.39
C LYS A 32 13.65 28.73 -15.99
N LYS A 33 12.83 28.83 -14.93
CA LYS A 33 13.22 28.62 -13.54
C LYS A 33 13.25 27.14 -13.13
N SER A 34 12.83 26.23 -14.02
CA SER A 34 12.86 24.79 -13.74
C SER A 34 14.28 24.31 -13.47
N PRO A 35 14.49 23.32 -12.58
CA PRO A 35 15.79 22.70 -12.38
C PRO A 35 16.37 22.14 -13.68
N ALA A 36 17.69 21.99 -13.74
CA ALA A 36 18.37 21.46 -14.92
C ALA A 36 17.86 20.06 -15.30
N PHE A 37 17.73 19.80 -16.60
CA PHE A 37 17.29 18.50 -17.09
C PHE A 37 18.37 17.43 -16.95
N THR A 38 17.96 16.20 -16.65
CA THR A 38 18.83 15.02 -16.66
C THR A 38 19.31 14.72 -18.09
N SER A 39 20.55 14.26 -18.22
CA SER A 39 21.11 13.83 -19.51
C SER A 39 20.44 12.57 -20.06
N ASP A 40 19.84 11.73 -19.22
CA ASP A 40 19.05 10.55 -19.63
C ASP A 40 17.70 11.00 -20.18
N THR A 41 17.65 11.23 -21.48
CA THR A 41 16.48 11.80 -22.15
C THR A 41 16.41 11.29 -23.59
N LEU A 42 15.60 10.25 -23.83
CA LEU A 42 15.30 9.76 -25.18
C LEU A 42 14.20 10.60 -25.86
N PRO A 43 14.22 10.73 -27.21
CA PRO A 43 13.09 11.26 -27.95
C PRO A 43 11.81 10.50 -27.61
N ILE A 44 10.69 11.21 -27.43
CA ILE A 44 9.34 10.67 -27.16
C ILE A 44 9.17 10.01 -25.78
N ILE A 45 10.03 9.06 -25.39
CA ILE A 45 9.90 8.30 -24.14
C ILE A 45 10.22 9.16 -22.91
N GLY A 46 11.23 10.03 -23.03
CA GLY A 46 11.83 10.71 -21.88
C GLY A 46 12.93 9.86 -21.24
N SER A 47 13.01 9.86 -19.92
CA SER A 47 14.13 9.28 -19.17
C SER A 47 14.01 7.76 -19.04
N TRP A 48 14.74 7.02 -19.87
CA TRP A 48 14.59 5.56 -19.97
C TRP A 48 14.99 4.82 -18.70
N SER A 49 16.03 5.30 -18.02
CA SER A 49 16.51 4.67 -16.78
C SER A 49 15.51 4.83 -15.63
N TYR A 50 14.58 5.79 -15.71
CA TYR A 50 13.45 5.86 -14.78
C TYR A 50 12.52 4.65 -14.91
N PHE A 51 12.38 4.05 -16.09
CA PHE A 51 11.50 2.88 -16.26
C PHE A 51 12.17 1.57 -15.82
N THR A 52 13.50 1.49 -15.93
CA THR A 52 14.25 0.24 -15.75
C THR A 52 15.05 0.18 -14.44
N GLN A 53 15.46 1.33 -13.90
CA GLN A 53 16.39 1.45 -12.76
C GLN A 53 16.06 2.66 -11.86
N GLN A 54 14.78 2.82 -11.46
CA GLN A 54 14.26 3.98 -10.69
C GLN A 54 15.19 4.47 -9.57
N LYS A 55 15.63 3.57 -8.67
CA LYS A 55 16.47 3.93 -7.53
C LYS A 55 17.84 4.47 -7.96
N LYS A 56 18.46 3.83 -8.96
CA LYS A 56 19.76 4.27 -9.48
C LYS A 56 19.61 5.60 -10.21
N PHE A 57 18.61 5.71 -11.08
CA PHE A 57 18.28 6.94 -11.79
C PHE A 57 18.11 8.12 -10.83
N TRP A 58 17.33 7.94 -9.76
CA TRP A 58 17.13 8.96 -8.73
C TRP A 58 18.45 9.36 -8.05
N LYS A 59 19.20 8.38 -7.52
CA LYS A 59 20.49 8.63 -6.85
C LYS A 59 21.49 9.38 -7.74
N ASP A 60 21.64 8.93 -8.98
CA ASP A 60 22.54 9.56 -9.93
C ASP A 60 22.11 10.98 -10.29
N SER A 61 20.80 11.21 -10.42
CA SER A 61 20.25 12.53 -10.78
C SER A 61 20.41 13.53 -9.64
N VAL A 62 20.18 13.11 -8.40
CA VAL A 62 20.48 13.92 -7.20
C VAL A 62 21.96 14.26 -7.16
N ALA A 63 22.85 13.26 -7.29
CA ALA A 63 24.30 13.47 -7.20
C ALA A 63 24.87 14.39 -8.29
N LYS A 64 24.29 14.35 -9.50
CA LYS A 64 24.71 15.22 -10.62
C LYS A 64 24.10 16.63 -10.55
N SER A 65 23.03 16.82 -9.79
CA SER A 65 22.38 18.12 -9.65
C SER A 65 23.16 19.03 -8.70
N LYS A 66 23.05 20.35 -8.90
CA LYS A 66 23.77 21.33 -8.08
C LYS A 66 23.25 21.42 -6.64
N ASN A 67 21.97 21.14 -6.43
CA ASN A 67 21.24 21.38 -5.18
C ASN A 67 20.32 20.21 -4.78
N GLY A 68 20.46 19.04 -5.39
CA GLY A 68 19.58 17.89 -5.18
C GLY A 68 18.29 17.93 -6.01
N HIS A 69 18.06 18.95 -6.83
CA HIS A 69 16.86 19.09 -7.65
C HIS A 69 17.16 18.98 -9.14
N PHE A 70 16.30 18.28 -9.87
CA PHE A 70 16.50 18.01 -11.30
C PHE A 70 15.18 17.89 -12.03
N SER A 71 15.19 18.15 -13.34
CA SER A 71 14.04 17.96 -14.22
C SER A 71 14.24 16.74 -15.10
N PHE A 72 13.16 16.03 -15.41
CA PHE A 72 13.21 14.92 -16.35
C PHE A 72 11.85 14.72 -17.04
N TRP A 73 11.82 13.84 -18.03
CA TRP A 73 10.61 13.62 -18.84
C TRP A 73 10.07 12.21 -18.63
N ILE A 74 8.74 12.09 -18.47
CA ILE A 74 7.98 10.84 -18.59
C ILE A 74 6.96 11.04 -19.71
N GLY A 75 7.28 10.57 -20.91
CA GLY A 75 6.53 10.93 -22.11
C GLY A 75 6.51 12.45 -22.30
N LYS A 76 5.31 13.05 -22.29
CA LYS A 76 5.09 14.49 -22.38
C LYS A 76 5.07 15.22 -21.04
N ASN A 77 5.13 14.48 -19.92
CA ASN A 77 5.06 15.07 -18.59
C ASN A 77 6.45 15.55 -18.17
N HIS A 78 6.55 16.84 -17.85
CA HIS A 78 7.73 17.41 -17.19
C HIS A 78 7.64 17.09 -15.70
N ILE A 79 8.61 16.32 -15.20
CA ILE A 79 8.68 15.94 -13.79
C ILE A 79 9.84 16.67 -13.14
N VAL A 80 9.60 17.24 -11.96
CA VAL A 80 10.63 17.86 -11.12
C VAL A 80 10.93 16.93 -9.96
N GLY A 81 12.13 16.36 -9.95
CA GLY A 81 12.67 15.63 -8.81
C GLY A 81 13.22 16.60 -7.76
N ILE A 82 12.75 16.47 -6.53
CA ILE A 82 13.19 17.26 -5.38
C ILE A 82 13.75 16.33 -4.30
N SER A 83 14.83 16.73 -3.65
CA SER A 83 15.57 15.90 -2.69
C SER A 83 15.95 16.72 -1.46
N GLY A 84 16.05 16.05 -0.31
CA GLY A 84 16.40 16.67 0.96
C GLY A 84 15.18 17.13 1.77
N GLU A 85 15.44 17.36 3.06
CA GLU A 85 14.42 17.66 4.07
C GLU A 85 13.63 18.93 3.76
N ALA A 86 14.31 20.04 3.48
CA ALA A 86 13.66 21.33 3.19
C ALA A 86 12.73 21.26 1.97
N ALA A 87 13.14 20.54 0.92
CA ALA A 87 12.34 20.34 -0.28
C ALA A 87 11.12 19.45 -0.01
N ARG A 88 11.29 18.36 0.75
CA ARG A 88 10.16 17.53 1.18
C ARG A 88 9.15 18.32 2.00
N LYS A 89 9.62 19.10 2.97
CA LYS A 89 8.77 19.97 3.79
C LYS A 89 8.00 20.96 2.92
N MET A 90 8.68 21.65 2.00
CA MET A 90 8.04 22.57 1.04
C MET A 90 6.95 21.86 0.22
N HIS A 91 7.22 20.66 -0.30
CA HIS A 91 6.23 19.94 -1.10
C HIS A 91 5.01 19.47 -0.28
N LEU A 92 5.24 18.93 0.92
CA LEU A 92 4.17 18.38 1.76
C LEU A 92 3.34 19.46 2.46
N ASP A 93 3.92 20.61 2.77
CA ASP A 93 3.24 21.70 3.48
C ASP A 93 2.62 22.75 2.55
N SER A 94 2.92 22.71 1.25
CA SER A 94 2.46 23.73 0.30
C SER A 94 0.97 23.60 0.01
N HIS A 95 0.20 24.65 0.31
CA HIS A 95 -1.20 24.77 -0.08
C HIS A 95 -1.41 25.03 -1.59
N ASP A 96 -0.37 25.48 -2.29
CA ASP A 96 -0.43 25.79 -3.72
C ASP A 96 -0.23 24.55 -4.60
N LEU A 97 0.13 23.41 -4.01
CA LEU A 97 0.33 22.16 -4.73
C LEU A 97 -0.87 21.24 -4.51
N ASP A 98 -1.32 20.59 -5.59
CA ASP A 98 -2.35 19.56 -5.49
C ASP A 98 -1.78 18.33 -4.78
N PRO A 99 -2.38 17.89 -3.65
CA PRO A 99 -1.85 16.81 -2.83
C PRO A 99 -1.94 15.43 -3.49
N ILE A 100 -2.73 15.28 -4.54
CA ILE A 100 -3.01 14.00 -5.20
C ILE A 100 -2.79 14.02 -6.71
N GLY A 101 -2.59 15.18 -7.35
CA GLY A 101 -2.50 15.31 -8.80
C GLY A 101 -1.38 14.44 -9.40
N GLY A 102 -0.33 14.18 -8.62
CA GLY A 102 0.75 13.28 -8.99
C GLY A 102 0.41 11.78 -8.96
N ILE A 103 -0.70 11.36 -8.35
CA ILE A 103 -1.07 9.93 -8.22
C ILE A 103 -1.25 9.27 -9.59
N MET A 104 -1.75 10.01 -10.57
CA MET A 104 -1.91 9.56 -11.95
C MET A 104 -0.57 9.14 -12.56
N LEU A 105 0.54 9.71 -12.09
CA LEU A 105 1.88 9.47 -12.63
C LEU A 105 2.60 8.27 -12.00
N ILE A 106 1.95 7.55 -11.09
CA ILE A 106 2.47 6.31 -10.51
C ILE A 106 2.17 5.13 -11.44
N GLY A 107 1.08 5.21 -12.22
CA GLY A 107 0.64 4.13 -13.08
C GLY A 107 0.29 2.87 -12.28
N HIS A 108 -0.24 3.05 -11.07
CA HIS A 108 -0.70 2.03 -10.13
C HIS A 108 -2.03 2.48 -9.54
N GLY A 109 -2.96 1.56 -9.27
CA GLY A 109 -4.27 1.89 -8.73
C GLY A 109 -5.41 1.07 -9.33
N PRO A 110 -6.61 1.16 -8.74
CA PRO A 110 -7.83 0.57 -9.25
C PRO A 110 -8.53 1.48 -10.28
N ASP A 111 -7.91 2.63 -10.59
CA ASP A 111 -8.49 3.67 -11.43
C ASP A 111 -8.54 3.28 -12.90
N GLU A 112 -9.56 3.81 -13.58
CA GLU A 112 -9.74 3.60 -15.01
C GLU A 112 -8.67 4.35 -15.80
N ILE A 113 -8.35 3.83 -16.98
CA ILE A 113 -7.50 4.53 -17.95
C ILE A 113 -8.36 4.80 -19.17
N ASP A 114 -8.56 6.05 -19.54
CA ASP A 114 -9.40 6.46 -20.68
C ASP A 114 -8.64 6.49 -22.02
N GLY A 115 -7.41 5.97 -22.03
CA GLY A 115 -6.50 6.02 -23.19
C GLY A 115 -5.68 7.31 -23.27
N LYS A 116 -5.85 8.25 -22.33
CA LYS A 116 -5.03 9.47 -22.19
C LYS A 116 -4.33 9.56 -20.85
N SER A 117 -4.98 9.12 -19.77
CA SER A 117 -4.36 9.02 -18.44
C SER A 117 -5.20 8.15 -17.50
N SER A 118 -4.69 7.85 -16.32
CA SER A 118 -5.53 7.39 -15.21
C SER A 118 -6.60 8.45 -14.90
N VAL A 119 -7.84 8.04 -14.69
CA VAL A 119 -8.94 8.93 -14.32
C VAL A 119 -9.05 8.93 -12.81
N ILE A 120 -8.78 10.07 -12.17
CA ILE A 120 -8.99 10.22 -10.72
C ILE A 120 -10.50 10.23 -10.45
N PRO A 121 -11.04 9.30 -9.63
CA PRO A 121 -12.45 9.32 -9.31
C PRO A 121 -12.85 10.61 -8.56
N PRO A 122 -14.08 11.13 -8.75
CA PRO A 122 -14.50 12.41 -8.16
C PRO A 122 -14.39 12.49 -6.63
N ILE A 123 -14.37 11.35 -5.93
CA ILE A 123 -14.16 11.26 -4.48
C ILE A 123 -12.84 11.92 -4.01
N TRP A 124 -11.88 12.04 -4.92
CA TRP A 124 -10.58 12.65 -4.70
C TRP A 124 -10.52 14.10 -5.16
N THR A 125 -11.60 14.64 -5.72
CA THR A 125 -11.66 16.06 -6.07
C THR A 125 -12.17 16.89 -4.89
N THR A 126 -11.74 18.15 -4.84
CA THR A 126 -12.19 19.09 -3.80
C THR A 126 -13.69 19.36 -3.97
N THR A 127 -14.50 18.95 -2.98
CA THR A 127 -15.90 19.37 -2.93
C THR A 127 -15.99 20.81 -2.45
N MET A 128 -16.72 21.65 -3.18
CA MET A 128 -16.69 23.12 -3.14
C MET A 128 -17.01 23.80 -1.79
N ALA A 129 -17.28 23.05 -0.72
CA ALA A 129 -17.68 23.64 0.56
C ALA A 129 -16.53 23.85 1.57
N ASN A 130 -15.50 22.99 1.59
CA ASN A 130 -14.54 22.94 2.72
C ASN A 130 -13.06 22.70 2.34
N SER A 131 -12.69 22.81 1.07
CA SER A 131 -11.31 22.58 0.58
C SER A 131 -10.71 21.20 0.94
N ARG A 132 -11.53 20.23 1.39
CA ARG A 132 -11.13 18.86 1.71
C ARG A 132 -11.72 17.87 0.71
N LEU A 133 -10.93 16.87 0.35
CA LEU A 133 -11.35 15.77 -0.53
C LEU A 133 -12.46 14.96 0.15
N PHE A 134 -13.46 14.51 -0.61
CA PHE A 134 -14.54 13.68 -0.07
C PHE A 134 -14.00 12.44 0.64
N ALA A 135 -13.08 11.73 -0.02
CA ALA A 135 -12.45 10.53 0.52
C ALA A 135 -11.70 10.80 1.83
N HIS A 136 -10.99 11.94 1.93
CA HIS A 136 -10.29 12.33 3.14
C HIS A 136 -11.29 12.58 4.29
N ARG A 137 -12.36 13.32 4.05
CA ARG A 137 -13.40 13.56 5.08
C ARG A 137 -13.98 12.24 5.61
N ARG A 138 -14.30 11.29 4.72
CA ARG A 138 -14.89 10.01 5.10
C ARG A 138 -13.93 9.10 5.85
N ILE A 139 -12.66 9.07 5.48
CA ILE A 139 -11.65 8.34 6.25
C ILE A 139 -11.51 8.92 7.66
N LEU A 140 -11.48 10.24 7.83
CA LEU A 140 -11.44 10.85 9.16
C LEU A 140 -12.68 10.51 10.01
N ASP A 141 -13.87 10.44 9.40
CA ASP A 141 -15.08 10.01 10.11
C ASP A 141 -14.96 8.57 10.63
N LEU A 142 -14.36 7.67 9.84
CA LEU A 142 -14.16 6.27 10.18
C LEU A 142 -13.01 6.03 11.18
N GLN A 143 -12.03 6.93 11.23
CA GLN A 143 -10.87 6.85 12.14
C GLN A 143 -11.14 7.42 13.53
N LYS A 144 -12.35 7.92 13.81
CA LYS A 144 -12.72 8.38 15.16
C LYS A 144 -12.66 7.22 16.15
N SER A 145 -12.15 7.46 17.35
CA SER A 145 -12.02 6.44 18.41
C SER A 145 -13.32 5.70 18.71
N GLU A 146 -14.48 6.38 18.64
CA GLU A 146 -15.79 5.74 18.79
C GLU A 146 -16.03 4.65 17.73
N GLN A 147 -15.70 4.94 16.46
CA GLN A 147 -15.87 4.00 15.36
C GLN A 147 -14.87 2.85 15.45
N LEU A 148 -13.60 3.15 15.77
CA LEU A 148 -12.57 2.13 15.96
C LEU A 148 -12.92 1.19 17.12
N THR A 149 -13.42 1.73 18.24
CA THR A 149 -13.84 0.93 19.41
C THR A 149 -14.94 -0.06 19.04
N LYS A 150 -15.91 0.35 18.22
CA LYS A 150 -17.00 -0.53 17.74
C LYS A 150 -16.50 -1.69 16.86
N ARG A 151 -15.35 -1.54 16.20
CA ARG A 151 -14.77 -2.57 15.32
C ARG A 151 -13.69 -3.40 16.01
N LEU A 152 -13.14 -2.92 17.12
CA LEU A 152 -11.97 -3.49 17.79
C LEU A 152 -12.09 -4.99 18.03
N SER A 153 -13.17 -5.46 18.66
CA SER A 153 -13.36 -6.88 18.99
C SER A 153 -13.38 -7.79 17.76
N ARG A 154 -13.92 -7.31 16.64
CA ARG A 154 -13.95 -8.09 15.38
C ARG A 154 -12.60 -8.07 14.69
N VAL A 155 -11.90 -6.93 14.73
CA VAL A 155 -10.56 -6.78 14.14
C VAL A 155 -9.53 -7.62 14.89
N THR A 156 -9.56 -7.64 16.22
CA THR A 156 -8.69 -8.49 17.04
C THR A 156 -9.01 -9.96 16.85
N LYS A 157 -10.29 -10.32 16.82
CA LYS A 157 -10.74 -11.68 16.52
C LYS A 157 -10.23 -12.19 15.17
N ASP A 158 -10.23 -11.35 14.13
CA ASP A 158 -9.70 -11.75 12.82
C ASP A 158 -8.21 -12.14 12.87
N SER A 159 -7.40 -11.50 13.74
CA SER A 159 -6.01 -11.91 13.99
C SER A 159 -5.94 -13.18 14.82
N ARG A 160 -6.67 -13.23 15.93
CA ARG A 160 -6.72 -14.40 16.82
C ARG A 160 -7.06 -15.66 16.02
N ASP A 161 -8.19 -15.66 15.32
CA ASP A 161 -8.69 -16.79 14.55
C ASP A 161 -7.64 -17.23 13.49
N ALA A 162 -6.99 -16.28 12.80
CA ALA A 162 -6.01 -16.60 11.77
C ALA A 162 -4.73 -17.24 12.34
N PHE A 163 -4.25 -16.79 13.49
CA PHE A 163 -3.05 -17.37 14.13
C PHE A 163 -3.37 -18.64 14.94
N GLU A 164 -4.60 -18.84 15.39
CA GLU A 164 -5.06 -20.12 15.95
C GLU A 164 -5.22 -21.18 14.86
N GLU A 165 -5.76 -20.83 13.69
CA GLU A 165 -5.88 -21.74 12.54
C GLU A 165 -4.50 -22.31 12.12
N MET A 166 -3.43 -21.52 12.27
CA MET A 166 -2.07 -21.99 11.98
C MET A 166 -1.57 -23.13 12.86
N ALA A 167 -2.12 -23.32 14.05
CA ALA A 167 -1.77 -24.46 14.91
C ALA A 167 -2.11 -25.80 14.24
N THR A 168 -2.97 -25.79 13.21
CA THR A 168 -3.35 -26.97 12.43
C THR A 168 -2.36 -27.35 11.34
N ASP A 169 -1.45 -26.44 10.96
CA ASP A 169 -0.44 -26.70 9.94
C ASP A 169 0.78 -27.43 10.53
N LEU A 170 0.96 -28.68 10.09
CA LEU A 170 2.02 -29.57 10.56
C LEU A 170 3.43 -29.15 10.11
N SER A 171 3.56 -28.25 9.13
CA SER A 171 4.87 -27.78 8.68
C SER A 171 5.57 -26.91 9.72
N GLY A 172 4.80 -26.19 10.55
CA GLY A 172 5.32 -25.19 11.49
C GLY A 172 6.04 -24.02 10.80
N VAL A 173 5.81 -23.83 9.49
CA VAL A 173 6.47 -22.83 8.64
C VAL A 173 5.40 -22.06 7.88
N MET A 174 5.51 -20.73 7.85
CA MET A 174 4.54 -19.88 7.15
C MET A 174 5.22 -18.76 6.38
N ASN A 175 4.52 -18.27 5.35
CA ASN A 175 4.90 -17.05 4.67
C ASN A 175 4.16 -15.87 5.34
N PRO A 176 4.87 -15.02 6.12
CA PRO A 176 4.24 -13.94 6.89
C PRO A 176 3.55 -12.92 5.99
N ASN A 177 4.12 -12.64 4.82
CA ASN A 177 3.53 -11.72 3.85
C ASN A 177 2.17 -12.21 3.36
N LYS A 178 2.02 -13.50 3.05
CA LYS A 178 0.75 -14.07 2.61
C LYS A 178 -0.29 -14.09 3.73
N ALA A 179 0.10 -14.53 4.93
CA ALA A 179 -0.80 -14.63 6.08
C ALA A 179 -1.28 -13.25 6.54
N CYS A 180 -0.36 -12.32 6.79
CA CYS A 180 -0.70 -10.98 7.24
C CYS A 180 -1.48 -10.19 6.18
N PHE A 181 -1.18 -10.35 4.88
CA PHE A 181 -1.95 -9.70 3.82
C PHE A 181 -3.44 -10.06 3.88
N ARG A 182 -3.76 -11.35 4.07
CA ARG A 182 -5.15 -11.82 4.23
C ARG A 182 -5.82 -11.19 5.45
N ILE A 183 -5.15 -11.21 6.60
CA ILE A 183 -5.67 -10.66 7.87
C ILE A 183 -5.97 -9.17 7.70
N VAL A 184 -5.01 -8.41 7.17
CA VAL A 184 -5.14 -6.97 6.93
C VAL A 184 -6.33 -6.68 6.02
N VAL A 185 -6.47 -7.38 4.89
CA VAL A 185 -7.58 -7.12 3.95
C VAL A 185 -8.93 -7.36 4.61
N LYS A 186 -9.05 -8.41 5.44
CA LYS A 186 -10.26 -8.71 6.21
C LYS A 186 -10.55 -7.61 7.23
N GLN A 187 -9.56 -7.23 8.05
CA GLN A 187 -9.71 -6.19 9.07
C GLN A 187 -10.05 -4.82 8.47
N TYR A 188 -9.36 -4.41 7.40
CA TYR A 188 -9.65 -3.13 6.75
C TYR A 188 -11.03 -3.11 6.10
N SER A 189 -11.52 -4.24 5.60
CA SER A 189 -12.89 -4.35 5.11
C SER A 189 -13.91 -4.05 6.24
N ARG A 190 -13.60 -4.35 7.50
CA ARG A 190 -14.43 -3.94 8.66
C ARG A 190 -14.31 -2.46 9.00
N VAL A 191 -13.10 -1.89 8.88
CA VAL A 191 -12.82 -0.51 9.31
C VAL A 191 -13.30 0.51 8.27
N VAL A 192 -13.05 0.26 6.99
CA VAL A 192 -13.34 1.22 5.91
C VAL A 192 -14.32 0.71 4.86
N GLY A 193 -14.77 -0.54 4.98
CA GLY A 193 -15.57 -1.23 3.97
C GLY A 193 -16.96 -1.63 4.44
N THR A 194 -17.23 -2.92 4.37
CA THR A 194 -18.51 -3.55 4.71
C THR A 194 -18.25 -4.93 5.27
N ASP A 195 -19.00 -5.32 6.29
CA ASP A 195 -18.78 -6.60 6.99
C ASP A 195 -19.09 -7.80 6.09
N GLU A 196 -19.96 -7.63 5.08
CA GLU A 196 -20.27 -8.65 4.07
C GLU A 196 -19.02 -9.18 3.33
N ILE A 197 -17.99 -8.35 3.11
CA ILE A 197 -16.72 -8.80 2.50
C ILE A 197 -15.91 -9.65 3.49
N SER A 198 -15.92 -9.28 4.77
CA SER A 198 -15.11 -9.90 5.81
C SER A 198 -15.71 -11.21 6.34
N ASP A 199 -17.04 -11.31 6.35
CA ASP A 199 -17.78 -12.38 7.01
C ASP A 199 -18.12 -13.55 6.08
N ASP A 200 -18.18 -13.33 4.76
CA ASP A 200 -18.38 -14.40 3.77
C ASP A 200 -17.02 -14.85 3.20
N PRO A 201 -16.52 -16.06 3.54
CA PRO A 201 -15.24 -16.54 3.05
C PRO A 201 -15.14 -16.56 1.51
N LYS A 202 -16.24 -16.82 0.80
CA LYS A 202 -16.24 -16.87 -0.67
C LYS A 202 -16.10 -15.47 -1.26
N ILE A 203 -16.74 -14.48 -0.66
CA ILE A 203 -16.59 -13.08 -1.06
C ILE A 203 -15.16 -12.63 -0.77
N LEU A 204 -14.62 -12.93 0.42
CA LEU A 204 -13.25 -12.60 0.79
C LEU A 204 -12.21 -13.20 -0.16
N GLU A 205 -12.31 -14.49 -0.50
CA GLU A 205 -11.40 -15.13 -1.47
C GLU A 205 -11.47 -14.47 -2.84
N THR A 206 -12.68 -14.22 -3.32
CA THR A 206 -12.89 -13.57 -4.62
C THR A 206 -12.32 -12.16 -4.62
N PHE A 207 -12.47 -11.43 -3.51
CA PHE A 207 -11.92 -10.10 -3.32
C PHE A 207 -10.39 -10.11 -3.33
N LEU A 208 -9.76 -11.00 -2.57
CA LEU A 208 -8.30 -11.19 -2.51
C LEU A 208 -7.71 -11.53 -3.89
N TYR A 209 -8.40 -12.36 -4.67
CA TYR A 209 -8.00 -12.69 -6.04
C TYR A 209 -7.90 -11.44 -6.92
N TYR A 210 -8.96 -10.62 -6.98
CA TYR A 210 -8.93 -9.39 -7.78
C TYR A 210 -7.97 -8.35 -7.23
N MET A 211 -7.78 -8.30 -5.91
CA MET A 211 -6.85 -7.39 -5.27
C MET A 211 -5.41 -7.71 -5.70
N ASN A 212 -5.03 -8.99 -5.69
CA ASN A 212 -3.72 -9.43 -6.17
C ASN A 212 -3.51 -9.08 -7.66
N ILE A 213 -4.56 -9.19 -8.49
CA ILE A 213 -4.47 -8.73 -9.88
C ILE A 213 -4.16 -7.24 -9.93
N LEU A 214 -4.93 -6.41 -9.23
CA LEU A 214 -4.75 -4.96 -9.24
C LEU A 214 -3.36 -4.55 -8.73
N GLN A 215 -2.89 -5.14 -7.63
CA GLN A 215 -1.59 -4.82 -7.05
C GLN A 215 -0.41 -5.21 -7.96
N THR A 216 -0.60 -6.19 -8.85
CA THR A 216 0.43 -6.62 -9.81
C THR A 216 0.34 -5.93 -11.17
N THR A 217 -0.52 -4.91 -11.32
CA THR A 217 -0.74 -4.19 -12.60
C THR A 217 -0.03 -2.85 -12.74
N SER A 218 0.96 -2.55 -11.89
CA SER A 218 1.76 -1.32 -11.99
C SER A 218 2.48 -1.23 -13.34
N SER A 219 2.29 -0.11 -14.06
CA SER A 219 3.01 0.17 -15.30
C SER A 219 3.11 1.67 -15.56
N VAL A 220 4.31 2.20 -15.36
CA VAL A 220 4.67 3.59 -15.70
C VAL A 220 4.68 3.84 -17.21
N HIS A 221 4.83 2.78 -18.05
CA HIS A 221 4.82 2.92 -19.50
C HIS A 221 3.45 3.36 -20.06
N LEU A 222 2.36 3.03 -19.35
CA LEU A 222 1.01 3.50 -19.70
C LEU A 222 0.89 5.03 -19.66
N LEU A 223 1.77 5.70 -18.90
CA LEU A 223 1.78 7.15 -18.75
C LEU A 223 2.58 7.84 -19.85
N ALA A 224 3.67 7.20 -20.28
CA ALA A 224 4.48 7.71 -21.39
C ALA A 224 3.77 7.53 -22.74
N PHE A 225 2.96 6.47 -22.87
CA PHE A 225 2.26 6.12 -24.10
C PHE A 225 0.77 5.84 -23.89
N PRO A 226 -0.05 6.83 -23.49
CA PRO A 226 -1.44 6.59 -23.17
C PRO A 226 -2.25 6.01 -24.33
N SER A 227 -2.02 6.52 -25.54
CA SER A 227 -2.68 6.04 -26.75
C SER A 227 -2.35 4.60 -27.11
N LEU A 228 -1.23 4.04 -26.60
CA LEU A 228 -0.84 2.64 -26.81
C LEU A 228 -1.21 1.74 -25.62
N SER A 229 -1.94 2.27 -24.63
CA SER A 229 -2.29 1.53 -23.42
C SER A 229 -3.05 0.23 -23.71
N TYR A 230 -3.85 0.19 -24.78
CA TYR A 230 -4.62 -1.01 -25.16
C TYR A 230 -3.75 -2.18 -25.63
N PHE A 231 -2.48 -1.97 -25.97
CA PHE A 231 -1.53 -3.06 -26.24
C PHE A 231 -0.87 -3.62 -24.97
N SER A 232 -1.08 -2.97 -23.82
CA SER A 232 -0.48 -3.39 -22.56
C SER A 232 -1.31 -4.46 -21.87
N VAL A 233 -0.67 -5.58 -21.54
CA VAL A 233 -1.27 -6.62 -20.69
C VAL A 233 -1.66 -6.05 -19.32
N ALA A 234 -0.87 -5.13 -18.77
CA ALA A 234 -1.15 -4.50 -17.48
C ALA A 234 -2.44 -3.66 -17.52
N TYR A 235 -2.73 -3.00 -18.65
CA TYR A 235 -3.96 -2.21 -18.84
C TYR A 235 -5.21 -3.09 -18.78
N TRP A 236 -5.23 -4.20 -19.52
CA TRP A 236 -6.39 -5.11 -19.52
C TRP A 236 -6.55 -5.85 -18.20
N ARG A 237 -5.45 -6.29 -17.59
CA ARG A 237 -5.47 -6.89 -16.25
C ARG A 237 -6.01 -5.92 -15.20
N ARG A 238 -5.64 -4.63 -15.26
CA ARG A 238 -6.17 -3.60 -14.36
C ARG A 238 -7.68 -3.42 -14.53
N ARG A 239 -8.16 -3.30 -15.77
CA ARG A 239 -9.60 -3.22 -16.08
C ARG A 239 -10.36 -4.43 -15.52
N TYR A 240 -9.82 -5.63 -15.72
CA TYR A 240 -10.42 -6.86 -15.20
C TYR A 240 -10.43 -6.89 -13.66
N GLY A 241 -9.34 -6.48 -13.01
CA GLY A 241 -9.27 -6.36 -11.56
C GLY A 241 -10.28 -5.35 -11.00
N ARG A 242 -10.40 -4.16 -11.60
CA ARG A 242 -11.38 -3.14 -11.22
C ARG A 242 -12.81 -3.65 -11.38
N TRP A 243 -13.11 -4.27 -12.53
CA TRP A 243 -14.40 -4.89 -12.76
C TRP A 243 -14.75 -5.93 -11.68
N GLY A 244 -13.76 -6.72 -11.25
CA GLY A 244 -13.92 -7.67 -10.15
C GLY A 244 -14.32 -7.01 -8.83
N PHE A 245 -13.66 -5.90 -8.47
CA PHE A 245 -14.05 -5.09 -7.30
C PHE A 245 -15.47 -4.55 -7.44
N SER A 246 -15.82 -3.97 -8.59
CA SER A 246 -17.16 -3.45 -8.85
C SER A 246 -18.23 -4.54 -8.79
N LYS A 247 -17.92 -5.76 -9.24
CA LYS A 247 -18.83 -6.91 -9.19
C LYS A 247 -19.15 -7.35 -7.75
N ILE A 248 -18.24 -7.11 -6.81
CA ILE A 248 -18.44 -7.41 -5.38
C ILE A 248 -19.14 -6.24 -4.68
N VAL A 249 -18.60 -5.04 -4.81
CA VAL A 249 -19.04 -3.86 -4.04
C VAL A 249 -20.41 -3.36 -4.48
N THR A 250 -20.66 -3.25 -5.79
CA THR A 250 -21.88 -2.63 -6.32
C THR A 250 -23.16 -3.35 -5.87
N PRO A 251 -23.26 -4.70 -5.93
CA PRO A 251 -24.44 -5.41 -5.44
C PRO A 251 -24.69 -5.21 -3.93
N ILE A 252 -23.63 -5.16 -3.11
CA ILE A 252 -23.75 -4.92 -1.66
C ILE A 252 -24.33 -3.52 -1.42
N VAL A 253 -23.75 -2.48 -2.03
CA VAL A 253 -24.25 -1.10 -1.92
C VAL A 253 -25.69 -0.99 -2.42
N ASN A 254 -26.00 -1.58 -3.57
CA ASN A 254 -27.36 -1.59 -4.13
C ASN A 254 -28.37 -2.14 -3.12
N LYS A 255 -28.07 -3.31 -2.55
CA LYS A 255 -28.94 -4.00 -1.60
C LYS A 255 -29.14 -3.18 -0.32
N ARG A 256 -28.07 -2.60 0.22
CA ARG A 256 -28.09 -1.83 1.48
C ARG A 256 -28.78 -0.47 1.35
N MET A 257 -28.84 0.10 0.14
CA MET A 257 -29.55 1.35 -0.16
C MET A 257 -31.03 1.16 -0.52
N MET A 258 -31.54 -0.07 -0.63
CA MET A 258 -32.96 -0.31 -0.88
C MET A 258 -33.83 0.12 0.31
N LYS A 259 -35.04 0.61 0.02
CA LYS A 259 -36.03 0.93 1.06
C LYS A 259 -36.36 -0.32 1.86
N GLY A 260 -36.23 -0.26 3.19
CA GLY A 260 -36.49 -1.38 4.09
C GLY A 260 -35.35 -2.42 4.18
N ALA A 261 -34.18 -2.15 3.60
CA ALA A 261 -33.02 -3.01 3.76
C ALA A 261 -32.61 -3.16 5.24
N PHE A 262 -32.14 -4.36 5.59
CA PHE A 262 -31.53 -4.62 6.89
C PHE A 262 -30.33 -3.69 7.12
N ARG A 263 -30.13 -3.27 8.38
CA ARG A 263 -29.04 -2.39 8.81
C ARG A 263 -27.95 -3.20 9.52
N VAL A 264 -26.74 -3.17 8.96
CA VAL A 264 -25.50 -3.59 9.64
C VAL A 264 -24.85 -2.33 10.21
N ASP A 265 -24.33 -2.38 11.43
CA ASP A 265 -23.47 -1.31 11.95
C ASP A 265 -22.04 -1.48 11.41
N ASP A 266 -21.77 -0.93 10.23
CA ASP A 266 -20.48 -0.95 9.54
C ASP A 266 -20.15 0.39 8.86
N ALA A 267 -18.98 0.50 8.23
CA ALA A 267 -18.55 1.73 7.57
C ALA A 267 -19.48 2.14 6.40
N LEU A 268 -19.97 1.17 5.62
CA LEU A 268 -20.97 1.41 4.58
C LEU A 268 -22.24 2.06 5.14
N GLN A 269 -22.74 1.61 6.29
CA GLN A 269 -23.94 2.18 6.89
C GLN A 269 -23.76 3.65 7.28
N ILE A 270 -22.56 4.07 7.69
CA ILE A 270 -22.24 5.47 7.99
C ILE A 270 -22.42 6.34 6.74
N PHE A 271 -21.93 5.88 5.58
CA PHE A 271 -22.10 6.62 4.32
C PHE A 271 -23.56 6.73 3.89
N ILE A 272 -24.32 5.64 4.05
CA ILE A 272 -25.76 5.63 3.74
C ILE A 272 -26.51 6.62 4.66
N HIS A 273 -26.22 6.62 5.96
CA HIS A 273 -26.86 7.55 6.91
C HIS A 273 -26.50 9.01 6.65
N ASN A 274 -25.28 9.27 6.18
CA ASN A 274 -24.86 10.62 5.79
C ASN A 274 -25.52 11.12 4.51
N GLY A 275 -26.28 10.27 3.80
CA GLY A 275 -26.91 10.63 2.52
C GLY A 275 -25.92 10.74 1.37
N ASP A 276 -24.77 10.05 1.46
CA ASP A 276 -23.77 10.08 0.40
C ASP A 276 -24.31 9.50 -0.91
N SER A 277 -23.86 10.08 -2.02
CA SER A 277 -24.21 9.58 -3.36
C SER A 277 -23.75 8.14 -3.53
N LYS A 278 -24.64 7.29 -4.05
CA LYS A 278 -24.35 5.89 -4.38
C LYS A 278 -23.04 5.71 -5.16
N ASN A 279 -22.80 6.54 -6.18
CA ASN A 279 -21.59 6.44 -7.01
C ASN A 279 -20.34 6.77 -6.18
N TYR A 280 -20.42 7.78 -5.31
CA TYR A 280 -19.33 8.15 -4.42
C TYR A 280 -19.03 7.06 -3.39
N ILE A 281 -20.07 6.40 -2.85
CA ILE A 281 -19.91 5.25 -1.96
C ILE A 281 -19.17 4.12 -2.67
N ILE A 282 -19.61 3.76 -3.88
CA ILE A 282 -18.98 2.67 -4.66
C ILE A 282 -17.52 3.00 -4.98
N ASP A 283 -17.24 4.19 -5.50
CA ASP A 283 -15.87 4.61 -5.83
C ASP A 283 -14.98 4.66 -4.59
N PHE A 284 -15.53 5.14 -3.46
CA PHE A 284 -14.82 5.17 -2.19
C PHE A 284 -14.43 3.77 -1.73
N LEU A 285 -15.39 2.83 -1.71
CA LEU A 285 -15.14 1.45 -1.29
C LEU A 285 -14.12 0.75 -2.19
N ILE A 286 -14.28 0.86 -3.52
CA ILE A 286 -13.32 0.28 -4.48
C ILE A 286 -11.91 0.81 -4.23
N THR A 287 -11.78 2.13 -4.03
CA THR A 287 -10.47 2.76 -3.88
C THR A 287 -9.85 2.46 -2.52
N MET A 288 -10.59 2.62 -1.43
CA MET A 288 -10.06 2.46 -0.08
C MET A 288 -9.72 1.03 0.24
N LEU A 289 -10.54 0.07 -0.21
CA LEU A 289 -10.20 -1.33 -0.05
C LEU A 289 -8.92 -1.69 -0.82
N PHE A 290 -8.70 -1.13 -2.02
CA PHE A 290 -7.44 -1.30 -2.75
C PHE A 290 -6.24 -0.72 -1.98
N ILE A 291 -6.33 0.53 -1.51
CA ILE A 291 -5.25 1.23 -0.80
C ILE A 291 -4.88 0.50 0.50
N ALA A 292 -5.89 0.06 1.25
CA ALA A 292 -5.73 -0.66 2.51
C ALA A 292 -4.81 -1.88 2.36
N GLY A 293 -5.09 -2.74 1.38
CA GLY A 293 -4.28 -3.93 1.13
C GLY A 293 -2.86 -3.62 0.65
N ALA A 294 -2.63 -2.46 0.01
CA ALA A 294 -1.34 -2.15 -0.65
C ALA A 294 -0.23 -1.80 0.34
N ASN A 295 -0.56 -1.09 1.43
CA ASN A 295 0.45 -0.63 2.38
C ASN A 295 0.48 -1.52 3.63
N ALA A 296 -0.65 -1.69 4.32
CA ALA A 296 -0.68 -2.36 5.61
C ALA A 296 -0.32 -3.85 5.51
N GLY A 297 -0.70 -4.53 4.42
CA GLY A 297 -0.39 -5.95 4.23
C GLY A 297 1.12 -6.18 4.06
N VAL A 298 1.80 -5.26 3.37
CA VAL A 298 3.26 -5.30 3.20
C VAL A 298 3.98 -5.02 4.51
N VAL A 299 3.52 -4.03 5.26
CA VAL A 299 4.14 -3.65 6.53
C VAL A 299 3.98 -4.75 7.58
N SER A 300 2.78 -5.32 7.76
CA SER A 300 2.55 -6.37 8.77
C SER A 300 3.38 -7.62 8.50
N GLY A 301 3.43 -8.08 7.24
CA GLY A 301 4.23 -9.24 6.87
C GLY A 301 5.73 -9.00 7.00
N ALA A 302 6.20 -7.81 6.59
CA ALA A 302 7.60 -7.41 6.77
C ALA A 302 7.97 -7.30 8.25
N MET A 303 7.11 -6.71 9.08
CA MET A 303 7.31 -6.57 10.53
C MET A 303 7.46 -7.93 11.22
N LEU A 304 6.54 -8.86 10.96
CA LEU A 304 6.60 -10.19 11.57
C LEU A 304 7.88 -10.92 11.14
N ASN A 305 8.25 -10.81 9.86
CA ASN A 305 9.50 -11.35 9.35
C ASN A 305 10.72 -10.72 10.04
N ILE A 306 10.76 -9.39 10.19
CA ILE A 306 11.84 -8.68 10.86
C ILE A 306 12.00 -9.15 12.31
N ILE A 307 10.90 -9.17 13.08
CA ILE A 307 10.90 -9.57 14.49
C ILE A 307 11.28 -11.05 14.69
N ALA A 308 11.12 -11.90 13.67
CA ALA A 308 11.53 -13.29 13.72
C ALA A 308 13.06 -13.52 13.71
N HIS A 309 13.89 -12.50 13.46
CA HIS A 309 15.35 -12.66 13.36
C HIS A 309 16.13 -12.25 14.63
N PRO A 310 15.83 -11.11 15.29
CA PRO A 310 16.49 -10.71 16.53
C PRO A 310 15.73 -11.24 17.77
N PRO A 311 16.21 -12.31 18.43
CA PRO A 311 15.50 -12.92 19.56
C PRO A 311 15.31 -11.97 20.74
N ASP A 312 16.30 -11.11 21.02
CA ASP A 312 16.24 -10.16 22.13
C ASP A 312 15.13 -9.13 21.94
N TRP A 313 14.95 -8.62 20.73
CA TRP A 313 13.86 -7.69 20.40
C TRP A 313 12.51 -8.37 20.45
N GLN A 314 12.40 -9.60 19.95
CA GLN A 314 11.16 -10.37 20.02
C GLN A 314 10.71 -10.58 21.48
N GLU A 315 11.65 -10.98 22.35
CA GLU A 315 11.33 -11.22 23.76
C GLU A 315 11.05 -9.92 24.51
N LYS A 316 11.76 -8.83 24.21
CA LYS A 316 11.47 -7.50 24.75
C LYS A 316 10.05 -7.03 24.41
N ILE A 317 9.65 -7.14 23.14
CA ILE A 317 8.30 -6.78 22.68
C ILE A 317 7.25 -7.66 23.35
N TYR A 318 7.49 -8.97 23.42
CA TYR A 318 6.61 -9.91 24.12
C TYR A 318 6.39 -9.53 25.59
N CYS A 319 7.46 -9.21 26.32
CA CYS A 319 7.38 -8.77 27.71
C CYS A 319 6.59 -7.46 27.88
N GLU A 320 6.80 -6.48 27.01
CA GLU A 320 6.03 -5.23 27.01
C GLU A 320 4.54 -5.47 26.75
N ILE A 321 4.20 -6.29 25.75
CA ILE A 321 2.81 -6.68 25.46
C ILE A 321 2.17 -7.36 26.68
N LYS A 322 2.88 -8.32 27.29
CA LYS A 322 2.39 -9.03 28.48
C LYS A 322 2.14 -8.07 29.65
N ALA A 323 3.05 -7.12 29.88
CA ALA A 323 2.91 -6.13 30.93
C ALA A 323 1.70 -5.20 30.69
N THR A 324 1.54 -4.69 29.46
CA THR A 324 0.41 -3.83 29.10
C THR A 324 -0.92 -4.58 29.21
N ALA A 325 -0.99 -5.81 28.70
CA ALA A 325 -2.20 -6.63 28.79
C ALA A 325 -2.58 -6.94 30.25
N ALA A 326 -1.60 -7.29 31.09
CA ALA A 326 -1.83 -7.54 32.51
C ALA A 326 -2.31 -6.30 33.27
N ALA A 327 -1.88 -5.10 32.89
CA ALA A 327 -2.32 -3.84 33.51
C ALA A 327 -3.80 -3.52 33.24
N HIS A 328 -4.38 -4.09 32.19
CA HIS A 328 -5.78 -3.88 31.77
C HIS A 328 -6.66 -5.12 31.99
N SER A 329 -6.12 -6.23 32.45
CA SER A 329 -6.87 -7.46 32.67
C SER A 329 -7.61 -7.47 34.00
N MET A 330 -8.88 -7.89 33.96
CA MET A 330 -9.68 -8.17 35.16
C MET A 330 -9.48 -9.59 35.69
N ASN A 331 -8.99 -10.51 34.85
CA ASN A 331 -8.77 -11.92 35.20
C ASN A 331 -7.28 -12.26 35.07
N LYS A 332 -6.55 -12.25 36.18
CA LYS A 332 -5.10 -12.48 36.19
C LYS A 332 -4.69 -13.89 35.76
N ASP A 333 -5.60 -14.86 35.83
CA ASP A 333 -5.33 -16.27 35.53
C ASP A 333 -5.60 -16.63 34.07
N ALA A 334 -6.20 -15.72 33.29
CA ALA A 334 -6.45 -15.95 31.87
C ALA A 334 -5.15 -15.91 31.04
N SER A 335 -5.17 -16.55 29.88
CA SER A 335 -4.04 -16.55 28.95
C SER A 335 -3.75 -15.14 28.43
N LEU A 336 -2.53 -14.89 27.97
CA LEU A 336 -2.18 -13.59 27.36
C LEU A 336 -3.10 -13.27 26.17
N VAL A 337 -3.46 -14.28 25.35
CA VAL A 337 -4.37 -14.10 24.21
C VAL A 337 -5.74 -13.61 24.67
N ASP A 338 -6.27 -14.17 25.76
CA ASP A 338 -7.56 -13.75 26.31
C ASP A 338 -7.47 -12.36 26.96
N HIS A 339 -6.32 -11.99 27.54
CA HIS A 339 -6.09 -10.62 28.01
C HIS A 339 -6.14 -9.64 26.85
N LEU A 340 -5.49 -9.95 25.71
CA LEU A 340 -5.50 -9.10 24.52
C LEU A 340 -6.92 -8.82 24.03
N ASP A 341 -7.80 -9.83 24.01
CA ASP A 341 -9.19 -9.69 23.56
C ASP A 341 -10.01 -8.68 24.38
N SER A 342 -9.64 -8.51 25.66
CA SER A 342 -10.34 -7.62 26.59
C SER A 342 -9.77 -6.20 26.65
N MET A 343 -8.63 -5.93 25.99
CA MET A 343 -7.96 -4.64 26.10
C MET A 343 -8.77 -3.50 25.46
N PRO A 344 -8.88 -2.34 26.11
CA PRO A 344 -9.50 -1.16 25.51
C PRO A 344 -8.64 -0.59 24.37
N LEU A 345 -9.25 0.22 23.51
CA LEU A 345 -8.57 0.87 22.37
C LEU A 345 -7.29 1.62 22.79
N SER A 346 -7.33 2.35 23.91
CA SER A 346 -6.18 3.11 24.41
C SER A 346 -4.98 2.23 24.81
N ALA A 347 -5.22 1.01 25.27
CA ALA A 347 -4.17 0.04 25.59
C ALA A 347 -3.50 -0.48 24.30
N TRP A 348 -4.29 -0.74 23.26
CA TRP A 348 -3.77 -1.09 21.92
C TRP A 348 -2.93 0.05 21.30
N GLU A 349 -3.36 1.29 21.50
CA GLU A 349 -2.60 2.48 21.08
C GLU A 349 -1.34 2.72 21.91
N SER A 350 -1.12 2.03 23.04
CA SER A 350 0.07 2.18 23.88
C SER A 350 0.78 0.86 24.16
N LEU A 351 0.56 -0.12 23.29
CA LEU A 351 0.87 -1.52 23.53
C LEU A 351 2.34 -1.79 23.89
N SER A 352 3.28 -1.34 23.04
CA SER A 352 4.71 -1.60 23.20
C SER A 352 5.53 -0.51 22.53
N ARG A 353 6.43 0.11 23.30
CA ARG A 353 7.38 1.09 22.78
C ARG A 353 8.38 0.43 21.84
N SER A 354 8.84 -0.78 22.16
CA SER A 354 9.77 -1.52 21.32
C SER A 354 9.16 -1.89 19.96
N LEU A 355 7.87 -2.21 19.94
CA LEU A 355 7.13 -2.45 18.70
C LEU A 355 7.03 -1.17 17.87
N ASP A 356 6.70 -0.03 18.49
CA ASP A 356 6.66 1.28 17.81
C ASP A 356 8.02 1.62 17.16
N LEU A 357 9.14 1.33 17.83
CA LEU A 357 10.49 1.53 17.28
C LEU A 357 10.76 0.61 16.08
N CYS A 358 10.39 -0.67 16.18
CA CYS A 358 10.55 -1.62 15.08
C CYS A 358 9.69 -1.22 13.87
N LEU A 359 8.48 -0.69 14.10
CA LEU A 359 7.61 -0.19 13.05
C LEU A 359 8.23 1.03 12.37
N LYS A 360 8.77 1.99 13.13
CA LYS A 360 9.49 3.15 12.58
C LYS A 360 10.70 2.75 11.73
N GLU A 361 11.40 1.68 12.09
CA GLU A 361 12.54 1.14 11.33
C GLU A 361 12.12 0.30 10.10
N THR A 362 10.87 -0.19 10.07
CA THR A 362 10.32 -0.96 8.95
C THR A 362 9.59 -0.09 7.92
N LEU A 363 8.95 0.99 8.38
CA LEU A 363 8.29 2.00 7.57
C LEU A 363 9.20 2.87 6.66
N PRO A 364 10.55 2.92 6.75
CA PRO A 364 11.36 3.70 5.85
C PRO A 364 11.17 3.21 4.41
N SER A 365 10.25 3.87 3.72
CA SER A 365 10.12 3.84 2.27
C SER A 365 11.50 4.08 1.67
N PRO A 366 11.84 3.48 0.52
CA PRO A 366 13.09 3.72 -0.20
C PRO A 366 13.18 5.14 -0.79
N SER A 367 12.85 6.14 0.02
CA SER A 367 13.15 7.54 -0.20
C SER A 367 14.64 7.79 0.00
N ASP A 368 15.15 8.75 -0.75
CA ASP A 368 16.52 9.23 -0.61
C ASP A 368 16.84 9.76 0.79
N VAL A 369 15.89 10.38 1.48
CA VAL A 369 16.05 10.91 2.84
C VAL A 369 16.27 9.81 3.86
N HIS A 370 15.52 8.70 3.81
CA HIS A 370 15.73 7.57 4.72
C HIS A 370 17.05 6.83 4.50
N TYR A 371 17.62 6.91 3.29
CA TYR A 371 18.93 6.34 2.95
C TYR A 371 20.07 7.37 3.02
N ASN A 372 19.83 8.54 3.59
CA ASN A 372 20.85 9.57 3.76
C ASN A 372 21.64 9.33 5.04
N GLU A 373 22.91 8.94 4.91
CA GLU A 373 23.82 8.68 6.04
C GLU A 373 24.01 9.86 6.99
N LYS A 374 23.78 11.09 6.51
CA LYS A 374 23.83 12.29 7.37
C LYS A 374 22.63 12.40 8.32
N LEU A 375 21.49 11.84 7.93
CA LEU A 375 20.24 11.88 8.72
C LEU A 375 20.03 10.59 9.52
N TYR A 376 20.42 9.46 8.92
CA TYR A 376 20.34 8.14 9.51
C TYR A 376 21.70 7.45 9.36
N PRO A 377 22.56 7.49 10.39
CA PRO A 377 23.85 6.80 10.36
C PRO A 377 23.65 5.29 10.11
N ASP A 378 24.41 4.72 9.18
CA ASP A 378 24.28 3.34 8.73
C ASP A 378 22.82 2.96 8.36
N PRO A 379 22.23 3.60 7.34
CA PRO A 379 20.80 3.50 7.03
C PRO A 379 20.40 2.16 6.41
N VAL A 380 21.37 1.28 6.15
CA VAL A 380 21.15 -0.08 5.65
C VAL A 380 21.11 -1.11 6.77
N ARG A 381 21.59 -0.75 7.96
CA ARG A 381 21.54 -1.58 9.15
C ARG A 381 20.21 -1.37 9.87
N TRP A 382 19.54 -2.48 10.12
CA TRP A 382 18.37 -2.52 11.00
C TRP A 382 18.79 -2.20 12.43
N ASP A 383 18.31 -1.08 12.94
CA ASP A 383 18.60 -0.57 14.26
C ASP A 383 17.42 0.28 14.77
N PRO A 384 16.42 -0.33 15.45
CA PRO A 384 15.29 0.42 16.00
C PRO A 384 15.69 1.44 17.06
N GLU A 385 16.87 1.29 17.68
CA GLU A 385 17.36 2.18 18.74
C GLU A 385 17.62 3.59 18.23
N ARG A 386 17.84 3.74 16.92
CA ARG A 386 17.98 5.05 16.27
C ARG A 386 16.76 5.96 16.48
N PHE A 387 15.62 5.45 16.92
CA PHE A 387 14.40 6.23 17.17
C PHE A 387 14.09 6.48 18.66
N TYR A 388 15.00 6.18 19.60
CA TYR A 388 14.73 6.38 21.03
C TYR A 388 14.51 7.83 21.47
N GLU A 389 15.26 8.79 20.93
CA GLU A 389 15.27 10.19 21.37
C GLU A 389 14.87 11.17 20.25
N GLY A 390 14.00 12.14 20.57
CA GLY A 390 13.76 13.34 19.75
C GLY A 390 13.06 13.14 18.39
N ARG A 391 12.74 11.91 17.98
CA ARG A 391 12.12 11.59 16.67
C ARG A 391 10.71 11.01 16.81
N GLU A 392 9.76 11.90 17.11
CA GLU A 392 8.33 11.60 17.29
C GLU A 392 7.51 11.66 15.98
N GLU A 393 8.16 11.57 14.82
CA GLU A 393 7.59 11.89 13.50
C GLU A 393 6.50 10.92 12.99
N PHE A 394 6.03 9.97 13.80
CA PHE A 394 5.08 8.93 13.37
C PHE A 394 3.93 8.72 14.35
N THR A 395 2.71 8.80 13.82
CA THR A 395 1.48 8.42 14.52
C THR A 395 1.32 6.90 14.52
N LYS A 396 0.84 6.36 15.65
CA LYS A 396 0.70 4.93 15.91
C LYS A 396 -0.35 4.27 15.01
N ILE A 397 -0.13 3.00 14.66
CA ILE A 397 -1.01 2.26 13.75
C ILE A 397 -1.55 1.00 14.46
N MET A 398 -2.80 1.09 14.94
CA MET A 398 -3.45 0.07 15.79
C MET A 398 -3.50 -1.32 15.15
N ASP A 399 -3.82 -1.42 13.86
CA ASP A 399 -3.90 -2.68 13.12
C ASP A 399 -2.55 -3.43 13.12
N GLN A 400 -1.44 -2.70 13.01
CA GLN A 400 -0.10 -3.28 13.07
C GLN A 400 0.21 -3.84 14.45
N ASN A 401 -0.22 -3.15 15.52
CA ASN A 401 -0.08 -3.66 16.89
C ASN A 401 -0.86 -4.97 17.08
N ILE A 402 -2.10 -5.03 16.59
CA ILE A 402 -2.94 -6.23 16.66
C ILE A 402 -2.29 -7.40 15.89
N ASN A 403 -1.87 -7.15 14.65
CA ASN A 403 -1.31 -8.18 13.77
C ASN A 403 0.07 -8.72 14.21
N ILE A 404 0.73 -8.07 15.17
CA ILE A 404 1.99 -8.52 15.77
C ILE A 404 1.79 -9.05 17.20
N ALA A 405 0.82 -8.54 17.96
CA ALA A 405 0.60 -8.96 19.34
C ALA A 405 0.13 -10.41 19.47
N TYR A 406 -0.91 -10.80 18.71
CA TYR A 406 -1.43 -12.17 18.71
C TYR A 406 -0.38 -13.21 18.35
N PRO A 407 0.37 -13.09 17.23
CA PRO A 407 1.38 -14.09 16.89
C PRO A 407 2.50 -14.17 17.92
N LEU A 408 2.92 -13.05 18.53
CA LEU A 408 3.95 -13.07 19.57
C LEU A 408 3.43 -13.63 20.90
N ALA A 409 2.15 -13.43 21.21
CA ALA A 409 1.52 -14.02 22.39
C ALA A 409 1.44 -15.54 22.28
N MET A 410 1.13 -16.05 21.08
CA MET A 410 0.93 -17.48 20.83
C MET A 410 2.23 -18.24 20.53
N TYR A 411 3.20 -17.62 19.86
CA TYR A 411 4.36 -18.32 19.30
C TYR A 411 5.69 -17.59 19.51
N LYS A 412 6.78 -18.37 19.52
CA LYS A 412 8.14 -17.89 19.24
C LYS A 412 8.43 -18.06 17.75
N TRP A 413 9.04 -17.06 17.16
CA TRP A 413 9.29 -16.98 15.71
C TRP A 413 10.78 -16.99 15.40
N SER A 414 11.14 -17.67 14.32
CA SER A 414 12.50 -17.71 13.78
C SER A 414 12.48 -17.60 12.26
N GLY A 415 13.38 -16.81 11.69
CA GLY A 415 13.54 -16.70 10.24
C GLY A 415 14.01 -18.01 9.59
N CYS A 416 13.41 -18.38 8.46
CA CYS A 416 13.74 -19.62 7.75
C CYS A 416 13.48 -19.52 6.22
N ASP A 417 13.87 -20.55 5.49
CA ASP A 417 13.46 -20.79 4.10
C ASP A 417 12.11 -21.53 4.02
N GLU A 418 11.65 -21.82 2.81
CA GLU A 418 10.37 -22.53 2.58
C GLU A 418 10.31 -23.94 3.18
N ASN A 419 11.47 -24.55 3.47
CA ASN A 419 11.61 -25.87 4.05
C ASN A 419 11.83 -25.82 5.57
N GLY A 420 11.77 -24.63 6.18
CA GLY A 420 11.97 -24.44 7.61
C GLY A 420 13.42 -24.50 8.08
N GLN A 421 14.38 -24.43 7.15
CA GLN A 421 15.80 -24.37 7.48
C GLN A 421 16.19 -22.94 7.86
N PRO A 422 17.07 -22.74 8.87
CA PRO A 422 17.52 -21.41 9.26
C PRO A 422 18.08 -20.62 8.06
N ASN A 423 17.62 -19.39 7.90
CA ASN A 423 18.08 -18.50 6.83
C ASN A 423 19.00 -17.42 7.43
N PRO A 424 20.34 -17.57 7.32
CA PRO A 424 21.29 -16.58 7.84
C PRO A 424 21.36 -15.31 6.98
N ASP A 425 20.90 -15.36 5.73
CA ASP A 425 20.94 -14.25 4.79
C ASP A 425 19.71 -13.33 4.96
N PHE A 426 19.49 -12.84 6.19
CA PHE A 426 18.56 -11.76 6.46
C PHE A 426 19.11 -10.44 5.89
N GLY A 427 19.12 -10.35 4.56
CA GLY A 427 19.48 -9.14 3.85
C GLY A 427 18.23 -8.32 3.58
N HIS A 428 18.11 -7.16 4.22
CA HIS A 428 17.30 -6.03 3.76
C HIS A 428 17.77 -5.57 2.37
N LYS A 429 17.61 -6.41 1.35
CA LYS A 429 17.65 -5.99 -0.03
C LYS A 429 16.20 -5.73 -0.40
N PRO A 430 15.66 -4.50 -0.19
CA PRO A 430 14.37 -4.17 -0.76
C PRO A 430 14.50 -4.37 -2.26
N THR A 431 13.87 -5.41 -2.78
CA THR A 431 13.77 -5.65 -4.21
C THR A 431 12.75 -4.66 -4.76
N VAL A 432 13.13 -3.39 -4.87
CA VAL A 432 12.38 -2.37 -5.58
C VAL A 432 12.59 -2.60 -7.08
N LYS A 433 12.16 -3.77 -7.58
CA LYS A 433 12.27 -4.10 -9.01
C LYS A 433 11.17 -3.41 -9.84
N ARG A 434 10.06 -2.94 -9.24
CA ARG A 434 8.97 -2.24 -9.95
C ARG A 434 8.15 -1.33 -9.04
N GLY A 435 8.10 -0.03 -9.34
CA GLY A 435 6.96 0.91 -9.20
C GLY A 435 6.09 0.98 -7.94
N GLY A 436 6.42 0.29 -6.85
CA GLY A 436 5.67 0.26 -5.60
C GLY A 436 6.31 -0.67 -4.56
N PRO A 437 5.86 -0.64 -3.30
CA PRO A 437 6.29 -1.60 -2.29
C PRO A 437 5.83 -3.00 -2.72
N THR A 438 6.78 -3.89 -3.02
CA THR A 438 6.49 -5.31 -3.25
C THR A 438 6.81 -6.10 -2.00
N LEU A 439 5.97 -7.08 -1.67
CA LEU A 439 6.24 -8.04 -0.60
C LEU A 439 7.62 -8.70 -0.84
N PRO A 440 8.48 -8.78 0.18
CA PRO A 440 9.69 -9.60 0.11
C PRO A 440 9.32 -11.04 -0.31
N MET A 441 9.85 -11.52 -1.43
CA MET A 441 9.58 -12.87 -1.93
C MET A 441 10.60 -13.86 -1.35
N GLY A 442 10.15 -15.06 -0.99
CA GLY A 442 11.03 -16.11 -0.45
C GLY A 442 11.39 -15.99 1.03
N HIS A 443 10.68 -15.14 1.78
CA HIS A 443 10.83 -15.06 3.24
C HIS A 443 9.77 -15.91 3.92
N TYR A 444 10.22 -16.81 4.80
CA TYR A 444 9.39 -17.67 5.60
C TYR A 444 9.78 -17.53 7.06
N CYS A 445 8.83 -17.82 7.95
CA CYS A 445 9.08 -17.87 9.38
C CYS A 445 8.61 -19.21 9.92
N LYS A 446 9.47 -19.81 10.75
CA LYS A 446 9.14 -20.96 11.56
C LYS A 446 8.58 -20.48 12.88
N TYR A 447 7.50 -21.09 13.32
CA TYR A 447 6.83 -20.75 14.58
C TYR A 447 6.74 -21.96 15.49
N VAL A 448 6.90 -21.71 16.79
CA VAL A 448 6.79 -22.74 17.84
C VAL A 448 5.87 -22.19 18.93
N PRO A 449 4.84 -22.93 19.38
CA PRO A 449 3.95 -22.48 20.45
C PRO A 449 4.74 -22.05 21.69
N ARG A 450 4.38 -20.90 22.27
CA ARG A 450 4.87 -20.53 23.59
C ARG A 450 4.24 -21.47 24.61
N LYS A 451 5.04 -21.96 25.56
CA LYS A 451 4.48 -22.66 26.72
C LYS A 451 3.65 -21.64 27.50
N GLU A 452 2.41 -21.98 27.81
CA GLU A 452 1.57 -21.17 28.71
C GLU A 452 2.37 -20.92 29.99
N SER A 453 2.60 -19.65 30.30
CA SER A 453 3.37 -19.21 31.47
C SER A 453 2.45 -18.78 32.60
#